data_AF-A0A1C0VHG8-F1
#
_entry.id   AF-A0A1C0VHG8-F1
#
_cell.length_a   1.000
_cell.length_b   1.000
_cell.length_c   1.000
_cell.angle_alpha   90.00
_cell.angle_beta   90.00
_cell.angle_gamma   90.00
#
_symmetry.space_group_name_H-M   'P 1'
#
loop_
_entity.id
_entity.type
_entity.pdbx_description
1 polymer ?
#
loop_
_entity_poly.entity_id
_entity_poly.type
_entity_poly.pdbx_seq_one_letter_code
_entity_poly.pdbx_strand_id
1 'polypeptide(L)'
;MQPSLKHYADYVRMAFELNLCSLAEIIDWADKLIEEYDHPENWMIELSTSAYKHPLDVIHLLYLIPGEPDLDISLKLLIAKLGQIYPILLPDNGRFAKPVHSKLLRSLYHFILDYSVSDQLRGAIYQIDMDLDYVEQGYGDWSVIQQDYEELLATSCDYQQWLDFPLH
;
A
#
# COMPACT_ATOMS: atom_id res chain seq x y z
N MET A 1 5.43 -16.11 2.30
CA MET A 1 6.25 -16.30 1.09
C MET A 1 7.13 -15.06 0.96
N GLN A 2 8.39 -15.20 0.54
CA GLN A 2 9.24 -14.03 0.29
C GLN A 2 8.70 -13.25 -0.92
N PRO A 3 8.52 -11.92 -0.84
CA PRO A 3 8.06 -11.15 -1.99
C PRO A 3 9.09 -11.12 -3.11
N SER A 4 8.62 -11.14 -4.36
CA SER A 4 9.44 -10.98 -5.56
C SER A 4 9.56 -9.51 -5.94
N LEU A 5 10.49 -9.18 -6.84
CA LEU A 5 10.60 -7.83 -7.40
C LEU A 5 9.26 -7.30 -7.96
N LYS A 6 8.48 -8.15 -8.61
CA LYS A 6 7.15 -7.78 -9.11
C LYS A 6 6.20 -7.39 -7.99
N HIS A 7 6.20 -8.14 -6.89
CA HIS A 7 5.35 -7.81 -5.74
C HIS A 7 5.73 -6.45 -5.14
N TYR A 8 7.02 -6.11 -5.11
CA TYR A 8 7.47 -4.79 -4.67
C TYR A 8 7.10 -3.69 -5.64
N ALA A 9 7.27 -3.90 -6.95
CA ALA A 9 6.84 -2.96 -7.97
C ALA A 9 5.34 -2.64 -7.85
N ASP A 10 4.52 -3.67 -7.70
CA ASP A 10 3.08 -3.52 -7.51
C ASP A 10 2.77 -2.81 -6.18
N TYR A 11 3.39 -3.22 -5.07
CA TYR A 11 3.27 -2.53 -3.76
C TYR A 11 3.62 -1.04 -3.85
N VAL A 12 4.77 -0.69 -4.41
CA VAL A 12 5.26 0.68 -4.52
C VAL A 12 4.30 1.51 -5.39
N ARG A 13 3.79 0.93 -6.48
CA ARG A 13 2.76 1.56 -7.31
C ARG A 13 1.50 1.86 -6.52
N MET A 14 0.96 0.88 -5.80
CA MET A 14 -0.23 1.05 -4.96
C MET A 14 -0.01 2.12 -3.89
N ALA A 15 1.15 2.07 -3.21
CA ALA A 15 1.51 3.03 -2.19
C ALA A 15 1.63 4.45 -2.75
N PHE A 16 2.19 4.62 -3.95
CA PHE A 16 2.28 5.91 -4.62
C PHE A 16 0.91 6.47 -5.00
N GLU A 17 0.02 5.64 -5.56
CA GLU A 17 -1.36 6.02 -5.89
C GLU A 17 -2.16 6.44 -4.64
N LEU A 18 -1.89 5.80 -3.49
CA LEU A 18 -2.50 6.14 -2.20
C LEU A 18 -1.79 7.27 -1.44
N ASN A 19 -0.72 7.88 -1.98
CA ASN A 19 0.13 8.86 -1.32
C ASN A 19 0.79 8.37 0.00
N LEU A 20 1.08 7.06 0.07
CA LEU A 20 1.82 6.40 1.15
C LEU A 20 3.31 6.24 0.84
N CYS A 21 3.70 6.50 -0.41
CA CYS A 21 5.06 6.48 -0.90
C CYS A 21 5.30 7.75 -1.71
N SER A 22 6.47 8.35 -1.56
CA SER A 22 6.90 9.53 -2.33
C SER A 22 7.69 9.13 -3.57
N LEU A 23 7.75 10.00 -4.58
CA LEU A 23 8.59 9.78 -5.76
C LEU A 23 10.08 9.59 -5.38
N ALA A 24 10.54 10.27 -4.33
CA ALA A 24 11.90 10.11 -3.81
C ALA A 24 12.16 8.69 -3.26
N GLU A 25 11.18 8.09 -2.56
CA GLU A 25 11.29 6.68 -2.11
C GLU A 25 11.34 5.71 -3.31
N ILE A 26 10.61 5.98 -4.40
CA ILE A 26 10.65 5.15 -5.62
C ILE A 26 12.03 5.24 -6.29
N ILE A 27 12.60 6.44 -6.37
CA ILE A 27 13.93 6.68 -6.95
C ILE A 27 15.00 5.99 -6.09
N ASP A 28 14.96 6.17 -4.76
CA ASP A 28 15.91 5.52 -3.83
C ASP A 28 15.83 3.98 -3.93
N TRP A 29 14.63 3.44 -4.09
CA TRP A 29 14.44 2.00 -4.35
C TRP A 29 15.08 1.56 -5.68
N ALA A 30 14.87 2.31 -6.76
CA ALA A 30 15.49 2.02 -8.05
C ALA A 30 17.02 2.15 -8.02
N ASP A 31 17.56 3.15 -7.32
CA ASP A 31 19.00 3.36 -7.15
C ASP A 31 19.66 2.19 -6.42
N LYS A 32 19.03 1.69 -5.33
CA LYS A 32 19.50 0.49 -4.62
C LYS A 32 19.54 -0.74 -5.52
N LEU A 33 18.51 -0.95 -6.34
CA LEU A 33 18.49 -2.05 -7.31
C LEU A 33 19.62 -1.92 -8.35
N ILE A 34 19.95 -0.70 -8.79
CA ILE A 34 21.08 -0.49 -9.71
C ILE A 34 22.41 -0.85 -9.05
N GLU A 35 22.59 -0.56 -7.76
CA GLU A 35 23.81 -0.91 -7.01
C GLU A 35 23.98 -2.43 -6.84
N GLU A 36 22.89 -3.18 -6.79
CA GLU A 36 22.86 -4.61 -6.53
C GLU A 36 23.00 -5.47 -7.80
N TYR A 37 22.56 -4.95 -8.95
CA TYR A 37 22.57 -5.66 -10.22
C TYR A 37 23.78 -5.29 -11.08
N ASP A 38 24.64 -6.26 -11.39
CA ASP A 38 25.79 -6.08 -12.31
C ASP A 38 25.40 -5.51 -13.68
N HIS A 39 24.16 -5.79 -14.11
CA HIS A 39 23.58 -5.34 -15.35
C HIS A 39 22.17 -4.78 -15.10
N PRO A 40 22.04 -3.49 -14.72
CA PRO A 40 20.75 -2.89 -14.44
C PRO A 40 19.91 -2.82 -15.71
N GLU A 41 18.62 -3.16 -15.57
CA GLU A 41 17.67 -3.09 -16.67
C GLU A 41 17.25 -1.64 -16.95
N ASN A 42 16.82 -1.35 -18.17
CA ASN A 42 16.44 0.01 -18.58
C ASN A 42 15.36 0.62 -17.68
N TRP A 43 14.38 -0.17 -17.20
CA TRP A 43 13.32 0.34 -16.31
C TRP A 43 13.88 0.82 -14.97
N MET A 44 14.97 0.23 -14.46
CA MET A 44 15.64 0.68 -13.23
C MET A 44 16.22 2.07 -13.44
N ILE A 45 16.95 2.25 -14.54
CA ILE A 45 17.56 3.54 -14.93
C ILE A 45 16.45 4.59 -15.17
N GLU A 46 15.37 4.20 -15.82
CA GLU A 46 14.24 5.09 -16.11
C GLU A 46 13.46 5.52 -14.87
N LEU A 47 13.40 4.68 -13.84
CA LEU A 47 12.82 5.02 -12.53
C LEU A 47 13.78 5.88 -11.71
N SER A 48 15.07 5.55 -11.66
CA SER A 48 16.10 6.35 -11.00
C SER A 48 16.14 7.79 -11.52
N THR A 49 15.95 7.96 -12.83
CA THR A 49 15.97 9.27 -13.50
C THR A 49 14.60 9.96 -13.55
N SER A 50 13.61 9.50 -12.78
CA SER A 50 12.21 9.93 -12.89
C SER A 50 11.84 11.22 -12.15
N ALA A 51 12.80 11.96 -11.58
CA ALA A 51 12.57 13.13 -10.71
C ALA A 51 11.61 14.20 -11.28
N TYR A 52 11.48 14.29 -12.60
CA TYR A 52 10.60 15.24 -13.30
C TYR A 52 9.54 14.57 -14.19
N LYS A 53 9.38 13.24 -14.11
CA LYS A 53 8.34 12.51 -14.85
C LYS A 53 6.97 12.77 -14.25
N HIS A 54 5.93 12.69 -15.09
CA HIS A 54 4.56 12.79 -14.60
C HIS A 54 4.22 11.55 -13.74
N PRO A 55 3.42 11.67 -12.65
CA PRO A 55 3.08 10.53 -11.79
C PRO A 55 2.53 9.31 -12.55
N LEU A 56 1.72 9.53 -13.59
CA LEU A 56 1.19 8.45 -14.44
C LEU A 56 2.28 7.70 -15.21
N ASP A 57 3.34 8.39 -15.62
CA ASP A 57 4.47 7.75 -16.31
C ASP A 57 5.23 6.84 -15.35
N VAL A 58 5.41 7.28 -14.09
CA VAL A 58 6.05 6.48 -13.03
C VAL A 58 5.21 5.25 -12.70
N ILE A 59 3.89 5.41 -12.55
CA ILE A 59 2.95 4.29 -12.36
C ILE A 59 3.04 3.29 -13.51
N HIS A 60 3.09 3.78 -14.75
CA HIS A 60 3.22 2.93 -15.93
C HIS A 60 4.55 2.16 -15.93
N LEU A 61 5.66 2.79 -15.56
CA LEU A 61 6.96 2.12 -15.45
C LEU A 61 6.95 1.00 -14.41
N LEU A 62 6.38 1.25 -13.23
CA LEU A 62 6.25 0.24 -12.17
C LEU A 62 5.38 -0.94 -12.64
N TYR A 63 4.33 -0.68 -13.41
CA TYR A 63 3.47 -1.72 -13.95
C TYR A 63 4.21 -2.67 -14.91
N LEU A 64 5.13 -2.14 -15.72
CA LEU A 64 5.88 -2.88 -16.72
C LEU A 64 7.03 -3.75 -16.17
N ILE A 65 7.36 -3.62 -14.88
CA ILE A 65 8.40 -4.43 -14.25
C ILE A 65 8.04 -5.92 -14.37
N PRO A 66 8.98 -6.78 -14.83
CA PRO A 66 8.70 -8.18 -15.11
C PRO A 66 8.46 -9.01 -13.85
N GLY A 67 7.71 -10.11 -14.02
CA GLY A 67 7.43 -11.11 -12.99
C GLY A 67 5.95 -11.45 -12.92
N GLU A 68 5.64 -12.54 -12.23
CA GLU A 68 4.25 -12.95 -12.01
C GLU A 68 3.62 -12.10 -10.90
N PRO A 69 2.45 -11.49 -11.14
CA PRO A 69 1.77 -10.72 -10.12
C PRO A 69 1.10 -11.63 -9.08
N ASP A 70 1.30 -11.31 -7.82
CA ASP A 70 0.48 -11.79 -6.70
C ASP A 70 0.08 -10.57 -5.86
N LEU A 71 -1.16 -10.14 -6.07
CA LEU A 71 -1.67 -8.94 -5.45
C LEU A 71 -1.97 -9.12 -3.98
N ASP A 72 -2.17 -10.34 -3.49
CA ASP A 72 -2.30 -10.58 -2.05
C ASP A 72 -1.00 -10.23 -1.32
N ILE A 73 0.14 -10.62 -1.89
CA ILE A 73 1.44 -10.31 -1.30
C ILE A 73 1.74 -8.82 -1.36
N SER A 74 1.48 -8.22 -2.53
CA SER A 74 1.68 -6.79 -2.75
C SER A 74 0.78 -5.97 -1.82
N LEU A 75 -0.46 -6.41 -1.60
CA LEU A 75 -1.41 -5.77 -0.69
C LEU A 75 -1.00 -5.95 0.77
N LYS A 76 -0.43 -7.10 1.15
CA LYS A 76 0.12 -7.29 2.51
C LYS A 76 1.31 -6.36 2.77
N LEU A 77 2.20 -6.14 1.79
CA LEU A 77 3.24 -5.11 1.89
C LEU A 77 2.62 -3.71 2.07
N LEU A 78 1.58 -3.39 1.30
CA LEU A 78 0.86 -2.11 1.42
C LEU A 78 0.24 -1.92 2.81
N ILE A 79 -0.42 -2.94 3.36
CA ILE A 79 -1.03 -2.94 4.70
C ILE A 79 0.04 -2.83 5.78
N ALA A 80 1.18 -3.49 5.61
CA ALA A 80 2.30 -3.35 6.53
C ALA A 80 2.86 -1.91 6.53
N LYS A 81 3.03 -1.27 5.36
CA LYS A 81 3.44 0.15 5.23
C LYS A 81 2.39 1.09 5.83
N LEU A 82 1.10 0.79 5.63
CA LEU A 82 0.00 1.50 6.28
C LEU A 82 0.17 1.51 7.80
N GLY A 83 0.45 0.36 8.41
CA GLY A 83 0.70 0.26 9.86
C GLY A 83 1.94 1.00 10.34
N GLN A 84 2.98 1.16 9.51
CA GLN A 84 4.14 1.99 9.84
C GLN A 84 3.80 3.49 9.87
N ILE A 85 3.00 3.97 8.91
CA ILE A 85 2.64 5.39 8.78
C ILE A 85 1.52 5.77 9.77
N TYR A 86 0.53 4.89 9.90
CA TYR A 86 -0.68 5.08 10.69
C TYR A 86 -0.89 3.89 11.64
N PRO A 87 -0.05 3.71 12.67
CA PRO A 87 -0.21 2.59 13.60
C PRO A 87 -1.55 2.61 14.36
N ILE A 88 -2.15 3.80 14.50
CA ILE A 88 -3.44 4.02 15.16
C ILE A 88 -4.20 5.06 14.35
N LEU A 89 -5.47 4.81 14.04
CA LEU A 89 -6.36 5.78 13.42
C LEU A 89 -7.07 6.57 14.52
N LEU A 90 -6.57 7.76 14.82
CA LEU A 90 -7.18 8.61 15.85
C LEU A 90 -8.44 9.32 15.30
N PRO A 91 -9.57 9.31 16.02
CA PRO A 91 -10.76 10.05 15.61
C PRO A 91 -10.51 11.56 15.65
N ASP A 92 -11.26 12.30 14.86
CA ASP A 92 -11.44 13.74 15.00
C ASP A 92 -12.48 14.04 16.10
N ASN A 93 -12.13 14.97 17.00
CA ASN A 93 -12.94 15.36 18.15
C ASN A 93 -13.52 14.19 18.98
N GLY A 94 -12.84 13.04 18.98
CA GLY A 94 -13.21 11.84 19.75
C GLY A 94 -14.43 11.08 19.24
N ARG A 95 -14.98 11.42 18.06
CA ARG A 95 -16.22 10.80 17.57
C ARG A 95 -16.28 10.54 16.07
N PHE A 96 -15.61 11.36 15.26
CA PHE A 96 -15.70 11.28 13.80
C PHE A 96 -14.41 10.76 13.20
N ALA A 97 -14.50 10.17 12.02
CA ALA A 97 -13.32 9.86 11.24
C ALA A 97 -12.58 11.15 10.85
N LYS A 98 -11.25 11.19 11.00
CA LYS A 98 -10.50 12.28 10.36
C LYS A 98 -10.67 12.17 8.85
N PRO A 99 -10.92 13.27 8.12
CA PRO A 99 -11.12 13.21 6.67
C PRO A 99 -10.00 12.50 5.91
N VAL A 100 -8.76 12.62 6.39
CA VAL A 100 -7.60 11.92 5.82
C VAL A 100 -7.69 10.40 5.98
N HIS A 101 -8.18 9.90 7.12
CA HIS A 101 -8.36 8.47 7.39
C HIS A 101 -9.56 7.91 6.61
N SER A 102 -10.69 8.62 6.58
CA SER A 102 -11.83 8.23 5.74
C SER A 102 -11.44 8.10 4.27
N LYS A 103 -10.73 9.12 3.75
CA LYS A 103 -10.27 9.10 2.37
C LYS A 103 -9.35 7.92 2.11
N LEU A 104 -8.41 7.65 3.02
CA LEU A 104 -7.47 6.53 2.90
C LEU A 104 -8.19 5.18 2.85
N LEU A 105 -9.09 4.92 3.79
CA LEU A 105 -9.83 3.66 3.89
C LEU A 105 -10.74 3.44 2.67
N ARG A 106 -11.48 4.48 2.26
CA ARG A 106 -12.28 4.42 1.02
C ARG A 106 -11.41 4.22 -0.21
N SER A 107 -10.26 4.87 -0.30
CA SER A 107 -9.34 4.66 -1.42
C SER A 107 -8.80 3.23 -1.43
N LEU A 108 -8.48 2.65 -0.27
CA LEU A 108 -8.07 1.25 -0.16
C LEU A 108 -9.18 0.28 -0.62
N TYR A 109 -10.43 0.53 -0.22
CA TYR A 109 -11.58 -0.27 -0.69
C TYR A 109 -11.78 -0.18 -2.20
N HIS A 110 -11.83 1.03 -2.77
CA HIS A 110 -11.94 1.19 -4.22
C HIS A 110 -10.78 0.54 -4.95
N PHE A 111 -9.59 0.59 -4.37
CA PHE A 111 -8.41 -0.03 -4.94
C PHE A 111 -8.64 -1.52 -5.17
N ILE A 112 -9.07 -2.26 -4.14
CA ILE A 112 -9.21 -3.72 -4.20
C ILE A 112 -10.40 -4.22 -5.05
N LEU A 113 -11.33 -3.35 -5.44
CA LEU A 113 -12.45 -3.73 -6.31
C LEU A 113 -11.99 -4.16 -7.70
N ASP A 114 -10.93 -3.54 -8.21
CA ASP A 114 -10.40 -3.80 -9.55
C ASP A 114 -9.42 -4.99 -9.58
N TYR A 115 -9.14 -5.62 -8.43
CA TYR A 115 -8.11 -6.65 -8.30
C TYR A 115 -8.64 -7.99 -7.76
N SER A 116 -8.03 -9.07 -8.27
CA SER A 116 -8.22 -10.42 -7.73
C SER A 116 -7.36 -10.58 -6.48
N VAL A 117 -7.96 -10.36 -5.32
CA VAL A 117 -7.38 -10.61 -4.00
C VAL A 117 -8.16 -11.71 -3.26
N SER A 118 -7.57 -12.32 -2.24
CA SER A 118 -8.25 -13.33 -1.42
C SER A 118 -9.49 -12.76 -0.74
N ASP A 119 -10.49 -13.63 -0.55
CA ASP A 119 -11.73 -13.26 0.13
C ASP A 119 -11.50 -12.80 1.58
N GLN A 120 -10.42 -13.26 2.22
CA GLN A 120 -10.05 -12.81 3.56
C GLN A 120 -9.68 -11.32 3.56
N LEU A 121 -8.73 -10.90 2.70
CA LEU A 121 -8.32 -9.50 2.63
C LEU A 121 -9.44 -8.61 2.08
N ARG A 122 -10.15 -9.10 1.06
CA ARG A 122 -11.30 -8.40 0.49
C ARG A 122 -12.38 -8.17 1.56
N GLY A 123 -12.71 -9.21 2.32
CA GLY A 123 -13.71 -9.15 3.38
C GLY A 123 -13.33 -8.16 4.49
N ALA A 124 -12.08 -8.18 4.96
CA ALA A 124 -11.61 -7.27 5.99
C ALA A 124 -11.67 -5.80 5.54
N ILE A 125 -11.20 -5.49 4.33
CA ILE A 125 -11.22 -4.12 3.79
C ILE A 125 -12.65 -3.66 3.52
N TYR A 126 -13.51 -4.53 2.98
CA TYR A 126 -14.91 -4.23 2.76
C TYR A 126 -15.67 -3.96 4.07
N GLN A 127 -15.40 -4.75 5.11
CA GLN A 127 -16.02 -4.55 6.42
C GLN A 127 -15.67 -3.17 6.99
N ILE A 128 -14.40 -2.76 6.91
CA ILE A 128 -13.96 -1.43 7.34
C ILE A 128 -14.69 -0.31 6.59
N ASP A 129 -14.86 -0.44 5.26
CA ASP A 129 -15.57 0.56 4.45
C ASP A 129 -17.06 0.66 4.84
N MET A 130 -17.71 -0.49 5.05
CA MET A 130 -19.08 -0.56 5.53
C MET A 130 -19.24 0.10 6.90
N ASP A 131 -18.39 -0.24 7.87
CA ASP A 131 -18.46 0.34 9.21
C ASP A 131 -18.14 1.83 9.19
N LEU A 132 -17.24 2.27 8.30
CA LEU A 132 -16.92 3.68 8.11
C LEU A 132 -18.17 4.48 7.69
N ASP A 133 -18.97 3.94 6.77
CA ASP A 133 -20.24 4.55 6.36
C ASP A 133 -21.23 4.67 7.54
N TYR A 134 -21.32 3.66 8.42
CA TYR A 134 -22.17 3.73 9.61
C TYR A 134 -21.68 4.77 10.62
N VAL A 135 -20.36 4.85 10.84
CA VAL A 135 -19.77 5.84 11.75
C VAL A 135 -19.96 7.27 11.21
N GLU A 136 -19.73 7.51 9.92
CA GLU A 136 -19.90 8.82 9.29
C GLU A 136 -21.36 9.30 9.32
N GLN A 137 -22.32 8.37 9.26
CA GLN A 137 -23.76 8.66 9.39
C GLN A 137 -24.22 8.82 10.85
N GLY A 138 -23.35 8.60 11.83
CA GLY A 138 -23.64 8.73 13.26
C GLY A 138 -24.35 7.53 13.88
N TYR A 139 -24.35 6.37 13.20
CA TYR A 139 -24.93 5.11 13.68
C TYR A 139 -23.92 4.18 14.35
N GLY A 140 -22.62 4.44 14.21
CA GLY A 140 -21.53 3.61 14.74
C GLY A 140 -20.57 4.36 15.67
N ASP A 141 -19.72 3.59 16.37
CA ASP A 141 -18.61 4.10 17.18
C ASP A 141 -17.28 3.92 16.41
N TRP A 142 -16.41 4.92 16.46
CA TRP A 142 -15.09 4.86 15.86
C TRP A 142 -14.22 3.71 16.39
N SER A 143 -14.48 3.24 17.63
CA SER A 143 -13.78 2.09 18.19
C SER A 143 -13.88 0.84 17.32
N VAL A 144 -14.99 0.67 16.58
CA VAL A 144 -15.18 -0.45 15.65
C VAL A 144 -14.18 -0.34 14.50
N ILE A 145 -14.06 0.83 13.87
CA ILE A 145 -13.08 1.09 12.80
C ILE A 145 -11.66 0.83 13.27
N GLN A 146 -11.32 1.29 14.48
CA GLN A 146 -9.99 1.07 15.03
C GLN A 146 -9.72 -0.42 15.26
N GLN A 147 -10.70 -1.18 15.76
CA GLN A 147 -10.57 -2.62 15.94
C GLN A 147 -10.38 -3.34 14.59
N ASP A 148 -11.25 -3.08 13.62
CA ASP A 148 -11.16 -3.73 12.31
C ASP A 148 -9.85 -3.38 11.59
N TYR A 149 -9.37 -2.14 11.77
CA TYR A 149 -8.08 -1.71 11.26
C TYR A 149 -6.92 -2.45 11.93
N GLU A 150 -6.95 -2.63 13.25
CA GLU A 150 -5.94 -3.44 13.96
C GLU A 150 -5.94 -4.90 13.48
N GLU A 151 -7.11 -5.48 13.27
CA GLU A 151 -7.27 -6.82 12.70
C GLU A 151 -6.71 -6.90 11.28
N LEU A 152 -6.96 -5.89 10.44
CA LEU A 152 -6.38 -5.78 9.11
C LEU A 152 -4.85 -5.71 9.17
N LEU A 153 -4.28 -4.85 10.03
CA LEU A 153 -2.83 -4.74 10.20
C LEU A 153 -2.20 -6.08 10.64
N ALA A 154 -2.88 -6.82 11.52
CA ALA A 154 -2.42 -8.12 12.00
C ALA A 154 -2.28 -9.16 10.86
N THR A 155 -3.07 -9.06 9.79
CA THR A 155 -2.96 -9.97 8.61
C THR A 155 -1.64 -9.87 7.86
N SER A 156 -0.87 -8.80 8.11
CA SER A 156 0.34 -8.44 7.37
C SER A 156 1.54 -8.20 8.28
N CYS A 157 1.47 -8.60 9.55
CA CYS A 157 2.55 -8.37 10.51
C CYS A 157 3.87 -9.06 10.09
N ASP A 158 3.78 -10.22 9.45
CA ASP A 158 4.92 -10.96 8.90
C ASP A 158 5.58 -10.27 7.69
N TYR A 159 4.92 -9.28 7.10
CA TYR A 159 5.42 -8.49 5.98
C TYR A 159 6.19 -7.23 6.40
N GLN A 160 6.17 -6.86 7.68
CA GLN A 160 6.93 -5.70 8.17
C GLN A 160 8.43 -5.82 7.93
N GLN A 161 8.99 -7.03 8.07
CA GLN A 161 10.41 -7.31 7.80
C GLN A 161 10.82 -7.11 6.34
N TRP A 162 9.84 -7.05 5.43
CA TRP A 162 10.03 -6.91 4.00
C TRP A 162 9.82 -5.46 3.54
N LEU A 163 9.44 -4.53 4.42
CA LEU A 163 9.21 -3.12 4.04
C LEU A 163 10.50 -2.36 3.80
N ASP A 164 11.47 -2.58 4.69
CA ASP A 164 12.84 -2.20 4.48
C ASP A 164 13.42 -3.31 3.62
N PHE A 165 13.47 -3.11 2.31
CA PHE A 165 14.18 -4.03 1.43
C PHE A 165 15.68 -3.99 1.81
N PRO A 166 16.28 -5.10 2.26
CA PRO A 166 17.59 -5.47 1.76
C PRO A 166 17.49 -6.85 1.12
N LEU A 167 18.11 -7.05 -0.04
CA LEU A 167 18.10 -8.39 -0.60
C LEU A 167 18.87 -9.40 0.27
N HIS A 168 18.27 -10.58 0.38
CA HIS A 168 18.94 -11.83 0.68
C HIS A 168 18.77 -12.75 -0.52
#